data_AF-A0A966QTA3-F1
#
_entry.id   AF-A0A966QTA3-F1
#
_cell.length_a   1.000
_cell.length_b   1.000
_cell.length_c   1.000
_cell.angle_alpha   90.00
_cell.angle_beta   90.00
_cell.angle_gamma   90.00
#
_symmetry.space_group_name_H-M   'P 1'
#
loop_
_entity.id
_entity.type
_entity.pdbx_description
1 polymer ?
#
loop_
_entity_poly.entity_id
_entity_poly.type
_entity_poly.pdbx_seq_one_letter_code
_entity_poly.pdbx_strand_id
1 'polypeptide(L)'
;ALEQLILLSPVRQGPWGVEGVQRVLLGDAARGPLQGWPLGTPVLNRRNLPEQGLANGDIGVLVERPTPGSAERLVLFPGERLLHPARLGPAEPALALTVHKAQGSQYGEVLLLLPPSRRVDARLLYTGLTRARRQAHLYLPIPVSDPASELAGPAPAP
;
A
#
# COMPACT_ATOMS: atom_id res chain seq x y z
N ALA A 1 15.70 3.48 -1.24
CA ALA A 1 14.84 3.14 -2.39
C ALA A 1 13.36 3.08 -2.00
N LEU A 2 12.97 2.23 -1.03
CA LEU A 2 11.56 2.08 -0.61
C LEU A 2 10.87 3.36 -0.12
N GLU A 3 11.63 4.34 0.39
CA GLU A 3 11.09 5.64 0.83
C GLU A 3 10.92 6.66 -0.31
N GLN A 4 11.16 6.31 -1.57
CA GLN A 4 11.07 7.28 -2.68
C GLN A 4 9.63 7.56 -3.10
N LEU A 5 8.77 6.54 -3.17
CA LEU A 5 7.39 6.65 -3.62
C LEU A 5 6.52 5.71 -2.79
N ILE A 6 5.37 6.19 -2.31
CA ILE A 6 4.37 5.35 -1.64
C ILE A 6 2.95 5.68 -2.12
N LEU A 7 2.11 4.65 -2.22
CA LEU A 7 0.68 4.84 -2.35
C LEU A 7 0.02 4.77 -0.98
N LEU A 8 -0.75 5.80 -0.63
CA LEU A 8 -1.54 5.86 0.58
C LEU A 8 -3.02 5.82 0.25
N SER A 9 -3.79 5.10 1.07
CA SER A 9 -5.25 5.10 1.03
C SER A 9 -5.83 5.34 2.43
N PRO A 10 -6.95 6.06 2.55
CA PRO A 10 -7.64 6.23 3.84
C PRO A 10 -8.31 4.94 4.30
N VAL A 11 -8.62 4.03 3.37
CA VAL A 11 -9.39 2.81 3.62
C VAL A 11 -8.54 1.57 3.35
N ARG A 12 -8.79 0.51 4.12
CA ARG A 12 -8.07 -0.76 3.93
C ARG A 12 -8.69 -1.61 2.82
N GLN A 13 -10.01 -1.69 2.80
CA GLN A 13 -10.78 -2.57 1.91
C GLN A 13 -11.42 -1.80 0.75
N GLY A 14 -11.94 -2.55 -0.23
CA GLY A 14 -12.59 -2.01 -1.42
C GLY A 14 -11.60 -1.69 -2.55
N PRO A 15 -12.11 -1.32 -3.74
CA PRO A 15 -11.27 -1.10 -4.92
C PRO A 15 -10.29 0.07 -4.79
N TRP A 16 -10.61 1.05 -3.94
CA TRP A 16 -9.76 2.21 -3.62
C TRP A 16 -8.95 2.01 -2.33
N GLY A 17 -9.08 0.84 -1.70
CA GLY A 17 -8.36 0.48 -0.47
C GLY A 17 -7.04 -0.22 -0.76
N VAL A 18 -6.20 -0.28 0.27
CA VAL A 18 -4.89 -0.95 0.24
C VAL A 18 -4.98 -2.38 -0.33
N GLU A 19 -5.95 -3.17 0.11
CA GLU A 19 -6.14 -4.55 -0.38
C GLU A 19 -6.56 -4.61 -1.85
N GLY A 20 -7.34 -3.62 -2.32
CA GLY A 20 -7.73 -3.51 -3.72
C GLY A 20 -6.53 -3.18 -4.61
N VAL A 21 -5.74 -2.18 -4.22
CA VAL A 21 -4.50 -1.79 -4.92
C VAL A 21 -3.53 -2.95 -5.00
N GLN A 22 -3.26 -3.63 -3.88
CA GLN A 22 -2.36 -4.79 -3.87
C GLN A 22 -2.86 -5.91 -4.77
N ARG A 23 -4.17 -6.16 -4.81
CA ARG A 23 -4.76 -7.17 -5.71
C ARG A 23 -4.58 -6.81 -7.17
N VAL A 24 -4.73 -5.53 -7.54
CA VAL A 24 -4.49 -5.07 -8.91
C VAL A 24 -3.02 -5.24 -9.29
N LEU A 25 -2.10 -4.91 -8.38
CA LEU A 25 -0.66 -4.95 -8.64
C LEU A 25 -0.04 -6.35 -8.61
N LEU A 26 -0.54 -7.23 -7.73
CA LEU A 26 0.03 -8.58 -7.54
C LEU A 26 -0.84 -9.70 -8.13
N GLY A 27 -2.06 -9.40 -8.56
CA GLY A 27 -3.01 -10.42 -9.01
C GLY A 27 -3.28 -11.48 -7.95
N ASP A 28 -3.27 -12.75 -8.36
CA ASP A 28 -3.50 -13.89 -7.47
C ASP A 28 -2.41 -14.05 -6.40
N ALA A 29 -1.20 -13.55 -6.65
CA ALA A 29 -0.11 -13.60 -5.67
C ALA A 29 -0.47 -12.83 -4.38
N ALA A 30 -1.33 -11.81 -4.45
CA ALA A 30 -1.80 -11.07 -3.27
C ALA A 30 -2.46 -11.97 -2.20
N ARG A 31 -2.99 -13.13 -2.59
CA ARG A 31 -3.64 -14.11 -1.70
C ARG A 31 -2.77 -15.33 -1.42
N GLY A 32 -1.67 -15.48 -2.16
CA GLY A 32 -0.75 -16.58 -2.06
C GLY A 32 0.28 -16.41 -0.94
N PRO A 33 1.08 -17.45 -0.67
CA PRO A 33 2.16 -17.38 0.30
C PRO A 33 3.23 -16.38 -0.16
N LEU A 34 3.92 -15.75 0.80
CA LEU A 34 4.93 -14.71 0.53
C LEU A 34 6.03 -15.18 -0.43
N GLN A 35 6.40 -16.46 -0.38
CA GLN A 35 7.40 -17.06 -1.27
C GLN A 35 6.98 -16.98 -2.75
N GLY A 36 5.68 -16.93 -3.03
CA GLY A 36 5.13 -16.84 -4.38
C GLY A 36 5.03 -15.40 -4.91
N TRP A 37 5.36 -14.38 -4.12
CA TRP A 37 5.30 -13.00 -4.58
C TRP A 37 6.45 -12.69 -5.55
N PRO A 38 6.29 -11.70 -6.45
CA PRO A 38 7.38 -11.22 -7.30
C PRO A 38 8.56 -10.72 -6.47
N LEU A 39 9.78 -10.92 -6.96
CA LEU A 39 10.98 -10.33 -6.33
C LEU A 39 10.89 -8.80 -6.37
N GLY A 40 11.44 -8.14 -5.35
CA GLY A 40 11.32 -6.70 -5.16
C GLY A 40 10.03 -6.27 -4.46
N THR A 41 9.08 -7.18 -4.21
CA THR A 41 7.83 -6.84 -3.51
C THR A 41 8.14 -6.39 -2.07
N PRO A 42 7.71 -5.18 -1.66
CA PRO A 42 7.81 -4.74 -0.27
C PRO A 42 6.93 -5.60 0.63
N VAL A 43 7.44 -5.96 1.81
CA VAL A 43 6.80 -6.84 2.77
C VAL A 43 6.62 -6.10 4.08
N LEU A 44 5.38 -5.96 4.53
CA LEU A 44 5.03 -5.42 5.84
C LEU A 44 5.02 -6.53 6.89
N ASN A 45 5.91 -6.41 7.87
CA ASN A 45 5.90 -7.28 9.04
C ASN A 45 4.74 -6.92 9.98
N ARG A 46 3.98 -7.93 10.40
CA ARG A 46 2.78 -7.76 11.24
C ARG A 46 3.00 -8.17 12.69
N ARG A 47 4.21 -8.64 13.05
CA ARG A 47 4.53 -9.16 14.37
C ARG A 47 5.70 -8.42 14.99
N ASN A 48 5.75 -8.35 16.31
CA ASN A 48 6.99 -7.98 16.99
C ASN A 48 7.87 -9.23 17.06
N LEU A 49 9.09 -9.12 16.54
CA LEU A 49 10.11 -10.16 16.46
C LEU A 49 11.39 -9.62 17.12
N PRO A 50 11.41 -9.50 18.46
CA PRO A 50 12.48 -8.81 19.19
C PRO A 50 13.85 -9.50 19.02
N GLU A 51 13.87 -10.83 18.96
CA GLU A 51 15.09 -11.60 18.68
C GLU A 51 15.72 -11.28 17.32
N GLN A 52 14.89 -10.81 16.37
CA GLN A 52 15.30 -10.41 15.04
C GLN A 52 15.39 -8.88 14.90
N GLY A 53 15.16 -8.13 15.99
CA GLY A 53 15.16 -6.68 16.00
C GLY A 53 14.10 -6.04 15.10
N LEU A 54 12.96 -6.71 14.88
CA LEU A 54 11.87 -6.19 14.07
C LEU A 54 10.61 -5.88 14.89
N ALA A 55 9.98 -4.76 14.56
CA ALA A 55 8.69 -4.34 15.10
C ALA A 55 7.56 -4.58 14.09
N ASN A 56 6.32 -4.63 14.61
CA ASN A 56 5.13 -4.57 13.78
C ASN A 56 5.07 -3.22 13.06
N GLY A 57 5.05 -3.25 11.73
CA GLY A 57 5.14 -2.06 10.90
C GLY A 57 6.43 -1.97 10.09
N ASP A 58 7.46 -2.76 10.44
CA ASP A 58 8.70 -2.76 9.67
C ASP A 58 8.48 -3.29 8.26
N ILE A 59 9.11 -2.63 7.29
CA ILE A 59 9.02 -2.98 5.88
C ILE A 59 10.35 -3.54 5.40
N GLY A 60 10.30 -4.74 4.85
CA GLY A 60 11.41 -5.36 4.12
C GLY A 60 11.11 -5.49 2.64
N VAL A 61 12.02 -6.10 1.88
CA VAL A 61 11.87 -6.39 0.46
C VAL A 61 12.11 -7.87 0.22
N LEU A 62 11.23 -8.52 -0.53
CA LEU A 62 11.46 -9.89 -0.99
C LEU A 62 12.61 -9.90 -2.01
N VAL A 63 13.68 -10.62 -1.69
CA VAL A 63 14.87 -10.78 -2.50
C VAL A 63 15.17 -12.26 -2.70
N GLU A 64 16.06 -12.54 -3.63
CA GLU A 64 16.57 -13.87 -3.87
C GLU A 64 18.09 -13.88 -3.70
N ARG A 65 18.60 -14.85 -2.95
CA ARG A 65 20.02 -15.04 -2.71
C ARG A 65 20.46 -16.33 -3.40
N PRO A 66 21.44 -16.27 -4.32
CA PRO A 66 22.00 -17.47 -4.93
C PRO A 66 22.63 -18.39 -3.87
N THR A 67 22.39 -19.70 -4.00
CA THR A 67 23.02 -20.75 -3.20
C THR A 67 23.58 -21.82 -4.14
N PRO A 68 24.57 -22.64 -3.73
CA PRO A 68 25.10 -23.68 -4.61
C PRO A 68 23.99 -24.63 -5.09
N GLY A 69 23.67 -24.58 -6.39
CA GLY A 69 22.63 -25.40 -7.02
C GLY A 69 21.18 -24.95 -6.80
N SER A 70 20.92 -23.81 -6.16
CA SER A 70 19.56 -23.29 -5.92
C SER A 70 19.52 -21.78 -5.70
N ALA A 71 18.35 -21.24 -5.41
CA ALA A 71 18.17 -19.87 -4.99
C ALA A 71 17.21 -19.80 -3.81
N GLU A 72 17.58 -19.05 -2.77
CA GLU A 72 16.78 -18.93 -1.57
C GLU A 72 16.07 -17.57 -1.54
N ARG A 73 14.75 -17.60 -1.35
CA ARG A 73 13.93 -16.40 -1.19
C ARG A 73 13.95 -15.93 0.25
N LEU A 74 14.33 -14.68 0.44
CA LEU A 74 14.52 -14.04 1.74
C LEU A 74 13.85 -12.67 1.75
N VAL A 75 13.52 -12.16 2.93
CA VAL A 75 13.08 -10.79 3.10
C VAL A 75 14.22 -9.98 3.71
N LEU A 76 14.69 -8.99 2.96
CA LEU A 76 15.72 -8.05 3.38
C LEU A 76 15.08 -6.86 4.09
N PHE A 77 15.33 -6.73 5.37
CA PHE A 77 14.94 -5.57 6.18
C PHE A 77 16.10 -4.57 6.31
N PRO A 78 15.82 -3.32 6.69
CA PRO A 78 16.86 -2.33 7.02
C PRO A 78 17.90 -2.89 8.01
N GLY A 79 19.16 -2.45 7.88
CA GLY A 79 20.27 -3.00 8.67
C GLY A 79 20.72 -4.39 8.22
N GLU A 80 20.54 -4.73 6.94
CA GLU A 80 21.02 -5.96 6.29
C GLU A 80 20.47 -7.27 6.88
N ARG A 81 19.33 -7.20 7.56
CA ARG A 81 18.70 -8.36 8.19
C ARG A 81 17.93 -9.18 7.15
N LEU A 82 18.44 -10.37 6.85
CA LEU A 82 17.78 -11.33 5.96
C LEU A 82 17.00 -12.36 6.77
N LEU A 83 15.71 -12.49 6.47
CA LEU A 83 14.81 -13.42 7.16
C LEU A 83 14.10 -14.33 6.16
N HIS A 84 14.07 -15.62 6.48
CA HIS A 84 13.27 -16.56 5.71
C HIS A 84 11.77 -16.23 5.86
N PRO A 85 10.98 -16.20 4.78
CA PRO A 85 9.55 -15.84 4.82
C PRO A 85 8.73 -16.60 5.88
N ALA A 86 9.04 -17.88 6.11
CA ALA A 86 8.37 -18.70 7.13
C ALA A 86 8.53 -18.16 8.57
N ARG A 87 9.57 -17.35 8.86
CA ARG A 87 9.79 -16.73 10.17
C ARG A 87 8.93 -15.50 10.41
N LEU A 88 8.42 -14.86 9.35
CA LEU A 88 7.60 -13.65 9.46
C LEU A 88 6.13 -13.95 9.82
N GLY A 89 5.66 -15.16 9.53
CA GLY A 89 4.25 -15.54 9.73
C GLY A 89 3.32 -14.80 8.75
N PRO A 90 2.17 -14.25 9.20
CA PRO A 90 1.23 -13.54 8.33
C PRO A 90 1.79 -12.16 7.96
N ALA A 91 2.59 -12.11 6.91
CA ALA A 91 3.06 -10.87 6.32
C ALA A 91 2.08 -10.36 5.25
N GLU A 92 2.08 -9.04 5.03
CA GLU A 92 1.25 -8.39 4.02
C GLU A 92 2.15 -7.70 2.98
N PRO A 93 1.74 -7.59 1.71
CA PRO A 93 2.44 -6.71 0.78
C PRO A 93 2.40 -5.27 1.30
N ALA A 94 3.44 -4.49 1.04
CA ALA A 94 3.54 -3.07 1.41
C ALA A 94 3.58 -2.15 0.18
N LEU A 95 2.95 -2.57 -0.92
CA LEU A 95 2.83 -1.77 -2.16
C LEU A 95 1.96 -0.52 -1.96
N ALA A 96 1.03 -0.59 -1.02
CA ALA A 96 0.24 0.53 -0.54
C ALA A 96 0.11 0.43 0.97
N LEU A 97 -0.10 1.57 1.64
CA LEU A 97 -0.33 1.62 3.08
C LEU A 97 -1.57 2.43 3.39
N THR A 98 -2.18 2.16 4.54
CA THR A 98 -3.18 3.08 5.05
C THR A 98 -2.49 4.34 5.56
N VAL A 99 -3.15 5.50 5.48
CA VAL A 99 -2.61 6.75 6.04
C VAL A 99 -2.21 6.59 7.52
N HIS A 100 -3.02 5.84 8.28
CA HIS A 100 -2.72 5.50 9.67
C HIS A 100 -1.40 4.72 9.84
N LYS A 101 -1.12 3.76 8.95
CA LYS A 101 0.12 2.97 9.01
C LYS A 101 1.35 3.73 8.53
N ALA A 102 1.17 4.82 7.79
CA ALA A 102 2.25 5.72 7.40
C ALA A 102 2.53 6.84 8.42
N GLN A 103 1.84 6.87 9.57
CA GLN A 103 2.09 7.88 10.61
C GLN A 103 3.52 7.76 11.14
N GLY A 104 4.21 8.90 11.26
CA GLY A 104 5.61 8.96 11.67
C GLY A 104 6.62 8.73 10.53
N SER A 105 6.20 8.10 9.44
CA SER A 105 7.03 7.93 8.23
C SER A 105 6.93 9.12 7.29
N GLN A 106 7.92 9.29 6.43
CA GLN A 106 7.92 10.25 5.34
C GLN A 106 8.54 9.64 4.09
N TYR A 107 8.09 10.08 2.92
CA TYR A 107 8.46 9.54 1.62
C TYR A 107 8.81 10.67 0.66
N GLY A 108 9.64 10.42 -0.35
CA GLY A 108 9.95 11.40 -1.38
C GLY A 108 8.68 11.92 -2.05
N GLU A 109 7.89 11.00 -2.57
CA GLU A 109 6.62 11.22 -3.24
C GLU A 109 5.50 10.37 -2.64
N VAL A 110 4.30 10.93 -2.59
CA VAL A 110 3.09 10.26 -2.09
C VAL A 110 2.00 10.30 -3.15
N LEU A 111 1.44 9.15 -3.49
CA LEU A 111 0.19 9.03 -4.26
C LEU A 111 -0.94 8.78 -3.26
N LEU A 112 -1.80 9.76 -3.04
CA LEU A 112 -2.93 9.64 -2.13
C LEU A 112 -4.20 9.29 -2.91
N LEU A 113 -4.68 8.07 -2.74
CA LEU A 113 -5.85 7.53 -3.40
C LEU A 113 -7.09 7.70 -2.51
N LEU A 114 -8.03 8.56 -2.89
CA LEU A 114 -9.25 8.80 -2.11
C LEU A 114 -10.44 8.05 -2.73
N PRO A 115 -11.20 7.25 -1.95
CA PRO A 115 -12.38 6.57 -2.46
C PRO A 115 -13.50 7.55 -2.82
N PRO A 116 -14.44 7.17 -3.69
CA PRO A 116 -15.66 7.94 -3.95
C PRO A 116 -16.49 8.01 -2.66
N SER A 117 -16.39 9.11 -1.94
CA SER A 117 -17.20 9.38 -0.75
C SER A 117 -17.64 10.84 -0.73
N ARG A 118 -18.84 11.10 -0.16
CA ARG A 118 -19.33 12.48 0.02
C ARG A 118 -18.62 13.22 1.16
N ARG A 119 -17.83 12.53 1.99
CA ARG A 119 -17.13 13.11 3.14
C ARG A 119 -15.67 12.65 3.15
N VAL A 120 -14.78 13.60 2.86
CA VAL A 120 -13.33 13.43 3.03
C VAL A 120 -12.98 13.93 4.43
N ASP A 121 -12.32 13.09 5.23
CA ASP A 121 -11.76 13.52 6.52
C ASP A 121 -10.54 14.40 6.25
N ALA A 122 -10.68 15.70 6.51
CA ALA A 122 -9.64 16.70 6.29
C ALA A 122 -8.37 16.42 7.10
N ARG A 123 -8.49 15.86 8.32
CA ARG A 123 -7.33 15.52 9.16
C ARG A 123 -6.55 14.38 8.53
N LEU A 124 -7.26 13.39 8.01
CA LEU A 124 -6.64 12.24 7.38
C LEU A 124 -6.02 12.60 6.03
N LEU A 125 -6.69 13.45 5.25
CA LEU A 125 -6.12 14.05 4.02
C LEU A 125 -4.83 14.83 4.33
N TYR A 126 -4.87 15.74 5.32
CA TYR A 126 -3.71 16.49 5.75
C TYR A 126 -2.56 15.58 6.21
N THR A 127 -2.89 14.54 6.99
CA THR A 127 -1.90 13.57 7.45
C THR A 127 -1.24 12.84 6.27
N GLY A 128 -2.03 12.40 5.29
CA GLY A 128 -1.52 11.74 4.08
C GLY A 128 -0.64 12.66 3.24
N LEU A 129 -1.08 13.89 2.97
CA LEU A 129 -0.31 14.86 2.18
C LEU A 129 1.01 15.23 2.84
N THR A 130 1.03 15.43 4.16
CA THR A 130 2.25 15.74 4.92
C THR A 130 3.23 14.57 5.05
N ARG A 131 2.90 13.38 4.54
CA ARG A 131 3.88 12.29 4.42
C ARG A 131 4.87 12.54 3.29
N ALA A 132 4.56 13.39 2.31
CA ALA A 132 5.45 13.71 1.20
C ALA A 132 6.52 14.72 1.60
N ARG A 133 7.78 14.43 1.25
CA ARG A 133 8.92 15.35 1.41
C ARG A 133 9.06 16.30 0.23
N ARG A 134 8.72 15.85 -0.99
CA ARG A 134 8.87 16.62 -2.23
C ARG A 134 7.56 16.86 -2.94
N GLN A 135 6.77 15.81 -3.20
CA GLN A 135 5.56 15.93 -4.00
C GLN A 135 4.46 15.00 -3.49
N ALA A 136 3.23 15.51 -3.47
CA ALA A 136 2.04 14.73 -3.21
C ALA A 136 1.10 14.82 -4.41
N HIS A 137 0.62 13.67 -4.89
CA HIS A 137 -0.36 13.55 -5.96
C HIS A 137 -1.66 13.07 -5.35
N LEU A 138 -2.75 13.79 -5.59
CA LEU A 138 -4.07 13.45 -5.10
C LEU A 138 -4.90 12.82 -6.22
N TYR A 139 -5.28 11.56 -6.05
CA TYR A 139 -6.13 10.84 -7.00
C TYR A 139 -7.55 10.76 -6.44
N LEU A 140 -8.46 11.41 -7.16
CA LEU A 140 -9.88 11.41 -6.89
C LEU A 140 -10.59 10.65 -8.01
N PRO A 141 -11.66 9.91 -7.72
CA PRO A 141 -12.56 9.46 -8.76
C PRO A 141 -13.10 10.69 -9.48
N ILE A 142 -12.98 10.72 -10.80
CA ILE A 142 -13.76 11.65 -11.60
C ILE A 142 -15.22 11.30 -11.29
N PRO A 143 -16.06 12.23 -10.79
CA PRO A 143 -17.48 11.99 -10.77
C PRO A 143 -17.87 11.72 -12.22
N VAL A 144 -18.21 10.48 -12.54
CA VAL A 144 -18.89 10.19 -13.79
C VAL A 144 -20.24 10.86 -13.62
N SER A 145 -20.38 12.09 -14.12
CA SER A 145 -21.68 12.66 -14.40
C SER A 145 -22.39 11.59 -15.23
N ASP A 146 -23.46 11.01 -14.70
CA ASP A 146 -24.31 10.16 -15.54
C ASP A 146 -24.79 11.07 -16.68
N PRO A 147 -24.39 10.82 -17.95
CA PRO A 147 -24.83 11.66 -19.06
C PRO A 147 -26.35 11.67 -19.19
N ALA A 148 -27.05 10.69 -18.59
CA ALA A 148 -28.50 10.68 -18.51
C ALA A 148 -29.07 11.74 -17.53
N SER A 149 -28.31 12.20 -16.53
CA SER A 149 -28.81 13.19 -15.55
C SER A 149 -28.71 14.64 -16.05
N GLU A 150 -27.83 14.93 -17.02
CA GLU A 150 -27.75 16.25 -17.66
C GLU A 150 -28.79 16.44 -18.78
N LEU A 151 -29.36 15.35 -19.31
CA LEU A 151 -30.42 15.39 -20.33
C LEU A 151 -31.84 15.44 -19.74
N ALA A 152 -31.99 15.23 -18.43
CA ALA A 152 -33.24 15.46 -17.73
C ALA A 152 -33.40 16.96 -17.44
N GLY A 153 -33.87 17.71 -18.44
CA GLY A 153 -34.34 19.08 -18.24
C GLY A 153 -35.41 19.15 -17.13
N PRO A 154 -35.65 20.34 -16.53
CA PRO A 154 -36.61 20.48 -15.44
C PRO A 154 -37.97 19.96 -15.86
N ALA A 155 -38.55 19.07 -15.05
CA ALA A 155 -39.90 18.56 -15.26
C ALA A 155 -40.89 19.73 -15.35
N PRO A 156 -41.86 19.72 -16.29
CA PRO A 156 -42.84 20.79 -16.39
C PRO A 156 -43.64 20.86 -15.08
N ALA A 157 -43.74 22.08 -14.54
CA ALA A 157 -44.52 22.39 -13.34
C ALA A 157 -46.01 22.04 -13.55
N PRO A 158 -46.73 21.65 -12.47
CA PRO A 158 -48.10 21.17 -12.53
C PRO A 158 -49.11 22.24 -12.99
#